data_AF-A0A942XKQ9-F1
#
_entry.id   AF-A0A942XKQ9-F1
#
_cell.length_a   1.000
_cell.length_b   1.000
_cell.length_c   1.000
_cell.angle_alpha   90.00
_cell.angle_beta   90.00
_cell.angle_gamma   90.00
#
_symmetry.space_group_name_H-M   'P 1'
#
loop_
_entity.id
_entity.type
_entity.pdbx_description
1 polymer ?
#
loop_
_entity_poly.entity_id
_entity_poly.type
_entity_poly.pdbx_seq_one_letter_code
_entity_poly.pdbx_strand_id
1 'polypeptide(L)'
;MRFIDKLERKYRKYGISNLTMYIIGCYVLGYILQMFNPRIMSMLSLEPALILRGQIWRLVTWIISPPGGGGNIFFFAIAILFFYYPIGNALERSWGAFRYTLYIFSGMVFTVIGAFLLYFLTGGALTGLGTVIFSTYYISLSIFLAFALSYPDMEVLLWFIIPIKMKWMAILYAVIVVYDIFKYVRVGAWFMAVPIVASLLNFIIFFLGTRDMSRYNPKEVKRKQKFKKAMAGSRVNPSTGSVAKHKCAICGRTELDNPDLEFRFCSKCNGNYEYCQDHLFTHTHVK
;
A
#
# COMPACT_ATOMS: atom_id res chain seq x y z
N MET A 1 -9.12 -4.54 14.62
CA MET A 1 -9.30 -3.67 13.43
C MET A 1 -8.17 -2.67 13.45
N ARG A 2 -7.37 -2.63 12.40
CA ARG A 2 -6.14 -1.83 12.39
C ARG A 2 -6.49 -0.35 12.41
N PHE A 3 -5.54 0.47 12.85
CA PHE A 3 -5.69 1.91 12.85
C PHE A 3 -6.02 2.42 11.44
N ILE A 4 -5.31 1.93 10.42
CA ILE A 4 -5.56 2.29 9.01
C ILE A 4 -6.94 1.81 8.55
N ASP A 5 -7.38 0.59 8.89
CA ASP A 5 -8.72 0.11 8.53
C ASP A 5 -9.84 0.94 9.18
N LYS A 6 -9.64 1.38 10.43
CA LYS A 6 -10.58 2.26 11.12
C LYS A 6 -10.64 3.63 10.46
N LEU A 7 -9.48 4.18 10.11
CA LEU A 7 -9.39 5.44 9.37
C LEU A 7 -10.06 5.33 8.00
N GLU A 8 -9.81 4.25 7.26
CA GLU A 8 -10.44 4.01 5.96
C GLU A 8 -11.97 3.94 6.10
N ARG A 9 -12.50 3.21 7.08
CA ARG A 9 -13.95 3.15 7.30
C ARG A 9 -14.57 4.50 7.64
N LYS A 10 -13.87 5.34 8.40
CA LYS A 10 -14.37 6.66 8.83
C LYS A 10 -14.19 7.74 7.75
N TYR A 11 -13.09 7.68 7.00
CA TYR A 11 -12.61 8.74 6.13
C TYR A 11 -12.47 8.34 4.66
N ARG A 12 -13.09 7.22 4.23
CA ARG A 12 -13.05 6.73 2.84
C ARG A 12 -13.29 7.82 1.78
N LYS A 13 -14.21 8.76 2.07
CA LYS A 13 -14.57 9.88 1.19
C LYS A 13 -13.45 10.88 0.90
N TYR A 14 -12.38 10.89 1.72
CA TYR A 14 -11.22 11.77 1.53
C TYR A 14 -10.11 11.14 0.67
N GLY A 15 -10.34 9.93 0.11
CA GLY A 15 -9.44 9.37 -0.89
C GLY A 15 -9.56 10.13 -2.21
N ILE A 16 -8.45 10.69 -2.67
CA ILE A 16 -8.37 11.39 -3.95
C ILE A 16 -8.08 10.34 -5.03
N SER A 17 -8.99 10.20 -5.98
CA SER A 17 -8.79 9.33 -7.15
C SER A 17 -7.85 9.98 -8.16
N ASN A 18 -6.99 9.19 -8.80
CA ASN A 18 -5.95 9.62 -9.74
C ASN A 18 -4.95 10.61 -9.11
N LEU A 19 -4.61 10.41 -7.84
CA LEU A 19 -3.71 11.30 -7.10
C LEU A 19 -2.35 11.45 -7.80
N THR A 20 -1.82 10.37 -8.36
CA THR A 20 -0.56 10.36 -9.11
C THR A 20 -0.59 11.36 -10.26
N MET A 21 -1.72 11.51 -10.96
CA MET A 21 -1.85 12.42 -12.10
C MET A 21 -1.81 13.89 -11.66
N TYR A 22 -2.45 14.24 -10.54
CA TYR A 22 -2.35 15.58 -9.97
C TYR A 22 -0.92 15.94 -9.56
N ILE A 23 -0.21 15.00 -8.93
CA ILE A 23 1.19 15.17 -8.54
C ILE A 23 2.08 15.39 -9.78
N ILE A 24 1.86 14.62 -10.84
CA ILE A 24 2.57 14.81 -12.12
C ILE A 24 2.26 16.18 -12.72
N GLY A 25 1.01 16.62 -12.69
CA GLY A 25 0.63 17.97 -13.12
C GLY A 25 1.43 19.05 -12.37
N CYS A 26 1.58 18.91 -11.05
CA CYS A 26 2.44 19.77 -10.25
C CYS A 26 3.91 19.72 -10.67
N TYR A 27 4.47 18.53 -10.98
CA TYR A 27 5.85 18.42 -11.44
C TYR A 27 6.07 19.05 -12.81
N VAL A 28 5.13 18.89 -13.74
CA VAL A 28 5.19 19.53 -15.07
C VAL A 28 5.13 21.06 -14.91
N LEU A 29 4.22 21.56 -14.07
CA LEU A 29 4.15 22.98 -13.73
C LEU A 29 5.48 23.48 -13.14
N GLY A 30 6.06 22.75 -12.18
CA GLY A 30 7.33 23.11 -11.57
C GLY A 30 8.49 23.13 -12.56
N TYR A 31 8.54 22.16 -13.47
CA TYR A 31 9.53 22.11 -14.54
C TYR A 31 9.43 23.34 -15.45
N ILE A 32 8.21 23.70 -15.87
CA ILE A 32 7.97 24.90 -16.69
C ILE A 32 8.41 26.17 -15.93
N LEU A 33 8.02 26.31 -14.66
CA LEU A 33 8.42 27.45 -13.83
C LEU A 33 9.93 27.56 -13.66
N GLN A 34 10.61 26.42 -13.49
CA GLN A 34 12.07 26.35 -13.39
C GLN A 34 12.74 26.81 -14.69
N MET A 35 12.18 26.46 -15.86
CA MET A 35 12.68 26.89 -17.16
C MET A 35 12.55 28.40 -17.37
N PHE A 36 11.45 29.00 -16.88
CA PHE A 36 11.27 30.46 -16.93
C PHE A 36 12.19 31.20 -15.96
N ASN A 37 12.25 30.76 -14.71
CA ASN A 37 13.12 31.36 -13.71
C ASN A 37 13.49 30.34 -12.61
N PRO A 38 14.76 29.90 -12.56
CA PRO A 38 15.22 28.94 -11.56
C PRO A 38 15.04 29.40 -10.11
N ARG A 39 15.00 30.73 -9.86
CA ARG A 39 14.79 31.30 -8.52
C ARG A 39 13.39 31.03 -7.98
N ILE A 40 12.40 30.73 -8.84
CA ILE A 40 11.07 30.36 -8.37
C ILE A 40 11.14 29.08 -7.53
N MET A 41 12.04 28.14 -7.85
CA MET A 41 12.18 26.90 -7.08
C MET A 41 12.65 27.15 -5.64
N SER A 42 13.52 28.14 -5.42
CA SER A 42 13.93 28.53 -4.05
C SER A 42 12.83 29.28 -3.29
N MET A 43 11.87 29.88 -3.99
CA MET A 43 10.68 30.48 -3.36
C MET A 43 9.64 29.44 -2.94
N LEU A 44 9.57 28.32 -3.67
CA LEU A 44 8.63 27.24 -3.40
C LEU A 44 9.20 26.16 -2.48
N SER A 45 10.51 26.16 -2.24
CA SER A 45 11.20 25.15 -1.43
C SER A 45 10.76 25.11 0.02
N LEU A 46 10.92 23.94 0.63
CA LEU A 46 10.63 23.72 2.04
C LEU A 46 11.77 24.31 2.89
N GLU A 47 11.50 25.47 3.49
CA GLU A 47 12.49 26.22 4.27
C GLU A 47 11.88 26.64 5.63
N PRO A 48 12.14 25.89 6.72
CA PRO A 48 11.54 26.15 8.03
C PRO A 48 11.77 27.57 8.55
N ALA A 49 12.96 28.13 8.34
CA ALA A 49 13.31 29.48 8.77
C ALA A 49 12.36 30.54 8.18
N LEU A 50 11.99 30.39 6.91
CA LEU A 50 11.09 31.32 6.22
C LEU A 50 9.62 31.05 6.54
N ILE A 51 9.27 29.79 6.83
CA ILE A 51 7.92 29.43 7.30
C ILE A 51 7.64 30.11 8.65
N LEU A 52 8.61 30.07 9.58
CA LEU A 52 8.50 30.74 10.88
C LEU A 52 8.42 32.28 10.76
N ARG A 53 8.87 32.85 9.64
CA ARG A 53 8.73 34.28 9.30
C ARG A 53 7.44 34.61 8.54
N GLY A 54 6.50 33.66 8.43
CA GLY A 54 5.17 33.87 7.83
C GLY A 54 4.97 33.29 6.43
N GLN A 55 5.96 32.63 5.82
CA GLN A 55 5.82 32.01 4.49
C GLN A 55 5.18 30.62 4.54
N ILE A 56 3.94 30.54 5.03
CA ILE A 56 3.23 29.27 5.34
C ILE A 56 2.98 28.41 4.09
N TRP A 57 2.86 29.02 2.91
CA TRP A 57 2.65 28.30 1.63
C TRP A 57 3.76 27.29 1.34
N ARG A 58 4.99 27.51 1.83
CA ARG A 58 6.14 26.59 1.69
C ARG A 58 5.92 25.22 2.28
N LEU A 59 4.91 25.02 3.13
CA LEU A 59 4.52 23.70 3.63
C LEU A 59 3.94 22.80 2.53
N VAL A 60 3.43 23.39 1.43
CA VAL A 60 2.76 22.67 0.34
C VAL A 60 3.45 22.91 -1.00
N THR A 61 3.94 24.13 -1.27
CA THR A 61 4.45 24.49 -2.60
C THR A 61 5.68 23.70 -3.03
N TRP A 62 6.45 23.14 -2.09
CA TRP A 62 7.65 22.35 -2.39
C TRP A 62 7.34 21.07 -3.19
N ILE A 63 6.09 20.60 -3.15
CA ILE A 63 5.59 19.46 -3.93
C ILE A 63 5.62 19.76 -5.44
N ILE A 64 5.56 21.04 -5.82
CA ILE A 64 5.63 21.46 -7.23
C ILE A 64 7.01 21.19 -7.81
N SER A 65 8.06 21.15 -6.98
CA SER A 65 9.42 20.91 -7.46
C SER A 65 9.53 19.52 -8.11
N PRO A 66 10.03 19.43 -9.36
CA PRO A 66 10.20 18.15 -10.02
C PRO A 66 11.22 17.28 -9.26
N PRO A 67 10.97 15.96 -9.11
CA PRO A 67 11.91 15.05 -8.46
C PRO A 67 13.22 14.99 -9.26
N GLY A 68 14.35 15.13 -8.57
CA GLY A 68 15.68 15.15 -9.21
C GLY A 68 16.10 16.49 -9.80
N GLY A 69 15.37 17.58 -9.54
CA GLY A 69 15.87 18.95 -9.77
C GLY A 69 15.79 19.47 -11.21
N GLY A 70 15.02 18.81 -12.08
CA GLY A 70 14.75 19.31 -13.43
C GLY A 70 15.92 19.17 -14.39
N GLY A 71 16.48 17.96 -14.51
CA GLY A 71 17.41 17.61 -15.59
C GLY A 71 16.79 17.76 -16.99
N ASN A 72 17.43 17.18 -18.01
CA ASN A 72 16.93 17.27 -19.39
C ASN A 72 15.45 16.82 -19.50
N ILE A 73 14.61 17.62 -20.16
CA ILE A 73 13.17 17.41 -20.28
C ILE A 73 12.83 16.03 -20.85
N PHE A 74 13.68 15.50 -21.73
CA PHE A 74 13.52 14.16 -22.30
C PHE A 74 13.59 13.07 -21.22
N PHE A 75 14.63 13.08 -20.37
CA PHE A 75 14.78 12.12 -19.29
C PHE A 75 13.72 12.31 -18.19
N PHE A 76 13.35 13.55 -17.92
CA PHE A 76 12.26 13.87 -17.01
C PHE A 76 10.92 13.27 -17.49
N ALA A 77 10.57 13.46 -18.76
CA ALA A 77 9.36 12.92 -19.35
C ALA A 77 9.35 11.38 -19.34
N ILE A 78 10.48 10.74 -19.67
CA ILE A 78 10.59 9.28 -19.61
C ILE A 78 10.38 8.77 -18.18
N ALA A 79 11.07 9.36 -17.19
CA ALA A 79 10.96 8.96 -15.79
C ALA A 79 9.52 9.09 -15.28
N ILE A 80 8.81 10.18 -15.64
CA ILE A 80 7.43 10.38 -15.21
C ILE A 80 6.47 9.43 -15.92
N LEU A 81 6.53 9.34 -17.25
CA LEU A 81 5.53 8.63 -18.05
C LEU A 81 5.69 7.12 -17.99
N PHE A 82 6.93 6.61 -17.98
CA PHE A 82 7.21 5.18 -18.05
C PHE A 82 7.49 4.53 -16.70
N PHE A 83 7.87 5.31 -15.68
CA PHE A 83 8.10 4.77 -14.33
C PHE A 83 7.09 5.31 -13.33
N TYR A 84 7.10 6.62 -13.08
CA TYR A 84 6.34 7.19 -11.96
C TYR A 84 4.82 7.00 -12.10
N TYR A 85 4.27 7.31 -13.29
CA TYR A 85 2.85 7.21 -13.55
C TYR A 85 2.31 5.77 -13.48
N PRO A 86 2.92 4.76 -14.15
CA PRO A 86 2.46 3.38 -14.04
C PRO A 86 2.58 2.83 -12.62
N ILE A 87 3.69 3.13 -11.92
CA ILE A 87 3.93 2.68 -10.55
C ILE A 87 2.88 3.27 -9.60
N GLY A 88 2.65 4.59 -9.66
CA GLY A 88 1.67 5.26 -8.81
C GLY A 88 0.25 4.76 -9.05
N ASN A 89 -0.16 4.61 -10.31
CA ASN A 89 -1.47 4.07 -10.65
C ASN A 89 -1.67 2.61 -10.23
N ALA A 90 -0.64 1.77 -10.36
CA ALA A 90 -0.70 0.38 -9.93
C ALA A 90 -0.84 0.27 -8.40
N LEU A 91 -0.14 1.13 -7.65
CA LEU A 91 -0.30 1.22 -6.20
C LEU A 91 -1.68 1.76 -5.81
N GLU A 92 -2.17 2.80 -6.48
CA GLU A 92 -3.49 3.37 -6.19
C GLU A 92 -4.62 2.35 -6.45
N ARG A 93 -4.53 1.58 -7.53
CA ARG A 93 -5.51 0.53 -7.86
C ARG A 93 -5.46 -0.64 -6.88
N SER A 94 -4.27 -1.02 -6.41
CA SER A 94 -4.11 -2.17 -5.52
C SER A 94 -4.42 -1.87 -4.05
N TRP A 95 -4.07 -0.68 -3.59
CA TRP A 95 -4.29 -0.27 -2.20
C TRP A 95 -5.61 0.49 -2.02
N GLY A 96 -6.15 1.05 -3.09
CA GLY A 96 -7.32 1.93 -3.06
C GLY A 96 -6.95 3.40 -2.84
N ALA A 97 -7.78 4.30 -3.38
CA ALA A 97 -7.54 5.74 -3.40
C ALA A 97 -7.27 6.34 -2.00
N PHE A 98 -8.02 5.92 -0.96
CA PHE A 98 -7.82 6.44 0.40
C PHE A 98 -6.45 6.06 0.99
N ARG A 99 -6.06 4.79 0.86
CA ARG A 99 -4.78 4.30 1.41
C ARG A 99 -3.60 4.94 0.69
N TYR A 100 -3.67 5.03 -0.63
CA TYR A 100 -2.67 5.71 -1.43
C TYR A 100 -2.57 7.20 -1.07
N THR A 101 -3.71 7.89 -0.94
CA THR A 101 -3.76 9.28 -0.48
C THR A 101 -3.10 9.43 0.90
N LEU A 102 -3.50 8.62 1.87
CA LEU A 102 -2.93 8.65 3.22
C LEU A 102 -1.41 8.44 3.19
N TYR A 103 -0.91 7.52 2.36
CA TYR A 103 0.52 7.22 2.23
C TYR A 103 1.35 8.40 1.70
N ILE A 104 0.83 9.08 0.68
CA ILE A 104 1.49 10.27 0.11
C ILE A 104 1.47 11.43 1.11
N PHE A 105 0.30 11.72 1.69
CA PHE A 105 0.16 12.80 2.66
C PHE A 105 0.97 12.55 3.93
N SER A 106 1.02 11.31 4.44
CA SER A 106 1.89 10.98 5.57
C SER A 106 3.37 11.20 5.21
N GLY A 107 3.78 10.84 4.00
CA GLY A 107 5.12 11.12 3.49
C GLY A 107 5.46 12.60 3.52
N MET A 108 4.56 13.44 2.99
CA MET A 108 4.71 14.89 3.03
C MET A 108 4.84 15.42 4.45
N VAL A 109 4.00 14.95 5.38
CA VAL A 109 4.04 15.35 6.79
C VAL A 109 5.36 14.93 7.44
N PHE A 110 5.84 13.71 7.22
CA PHE A 110 7.12 13.25 7.75
C PHE A 110 8.31 14.07 7.20
N THR A 111 8.28 14.44 5.92
CA THR A 111 9.30 15.33 5.33
C THR A 111 9.28 16.72 5.97
N VAL A 112 8.10 17.31 6.17
CA VAL A 112 7.93 18.60 6.85
C VAL A 112 8.45 18.52 8.29
N ILE A 113 8.05 17.50 9.05
CA ILE A 113 8.55 17.28 10.42
C ILE A 113 10.07 17.14 10.42
N GLY A 114 10.63 16.35 9.49
CA GLY A 114 12.07 16.19 9.34
C GLY A 114 12.80 17.51 9.07
N ALA A 115 12.22 18.41 8.27
CA ALA A 115 12.76 19.74 8.01
C ALA A 115 12.78 20.62 9.26
N PHE A 116 11.67 20.68 10.00
CA PHE A 116 11.64 21.44 11.26
C PHE A 116 12.61 20.87 12.30
N LEU A 117 12.67 19.55 12.47
CA LEU A 117 13.61 18.92 13.38
C LEU A 117 15.06 19.27 13.03
N LEU A 118 15.43 19.19 11.74
CA LEU A 118 16.77 19.58 11.29
C LEU A 118 17.07 21.06 11.55
N TYR A 119 16.09 21.94 11.29
CA TYR A 119 16.25 23.36 11.55
C TYR A 119 16.53 23.67 13.03
N PHE A 120 15.74 23.07 13.94
CA PHE A 120 15.93 23.27 15.38
C PHE A 120 17.22 22.63 15.91
N LEU A 121 17.59 21.44 15.42
CA LEU A 121 18.81 20.74 15.83
C LEU A 121 20.09 21.46 15.37
N THR A 122 20.06 22.09 14.21
CA THR A 122 21.23 22.79 13.62
C THR A 122 21.24 24.29 13.92
N GLY A 123 20.27 24.80 14.69
CA GLY A 123 20.16 26.22 14.99
C GLY A 123 20.00 27.11 13.75
N GLY A 124 19.46 26.56 12.66
CA GLY A 124 19.33 27.26 11.38
C GLY A 124 20.61 27.34 10.55
N ALA A 125 21.70 26.63 10.89
CA ALA A 125 22.92 26.61 10.09
C ALA A 125 22.71 26.10 8.65
N LEU A 126 21.66 25.32 8.42
CA LEU A 126 21.29 24.76 7.11
C LEU A 126 20.28 25.63 6.34
N THR A 127 20.01 26.87 6.81
CA THR A 127 19.05 27.76 6.15
C THR A 127 19.48 28.07 4.72
N GLY A 128 18.57 27.90 3.76
CA GLY A 128 18.83 28.13 2.34
C GLY A 128 19.27 26.87 1.57
N LEU A 129 19.49 25.75 2.26
CA LEU A 129 19.74 24.45 1.65
C LEU A 129 18.47 23.60 1.49
N GLY A 130 17.28 24.18 1.71
CA GLY A 130 16.00 23.46 1.65
C GLY A 130 15.76 22.73 0.32
N THR A 131 16.15 23.31 -0.82
CA THR A 131 16.04 22.68 -2.15
C THR A 131 16.96 21.46 -2.34
N VAL A 132 18.08 21.42 -1.62
CA VAL A 132 19.09 20.37 -1.72
C VAL A 132 18.75 19.23 -0.77
N ILE A 133 18.30 19.57 0.44
CA ILE A 133 18.02 18.60 1.49
C ILE A 133 16.63 17.99 1.31
N PHE A 134 15.61 18.80 1.01
CA PHE A 134 14.23 18.34 0.93
C PHE A 134 13.72 18.40 -0.51
N SER A 135 13.43 17.23 -1.06
CA SER A 135 12.93 17.08 -2.42
C SER A 135 11.82 16.03 -2.49
N THR A 136 10.93 16.21 -3.45
CA THR A 136 9.92 15.23 -3.88
C THR A 136 10.55 13.93 -4.40
N TYR A 137 11.85 13.93 -4.66
CA TYR A 137 12.65 12.73 -4.91
C TYR A 137 12.42 11.66 -3.83
N TYR A 138 12.49 12.02 -2.54
CA TYR A 138 12.38 11.06 -1.44
C TYR A 138 10.96 10.47 -1.30
N ILE A 139 9.91 11.24 -1.64
CA ILE A 139 8.54 10.72 -1.74
C ILE A 139 8.46 9.73 -2.90
N SER A 140 9.05 10.06 -4.06
CA SER A 140 9.05 9.20 -5.23
C SER A 140 9.77 7.88 -4.98
N LEU A 141 10.84 7.96 -4.20
CA LEU A 141 11.62 6.84 -3.71
C LEU A 141 10.82 5.91 -2.78
N SER A 142 10.01 6.49 -1.88
CA SER A 142 9.17 5.70 -0.98
C SER A 142 8.08 4.96 -1.76
N ILE A 143 7.45 5.62 -2.74
CA ILE A 143 6.49 5.00 -3.67
C ILE A 143 7.14 3.84 -4.43
N PHE A 144 8.35 4.06 -4.96
CA PHE A 144 9.10 3.03 -5.66
C PHE A 144 9.34 1.79 -4.79
N LEU A 145 9.81 1.99 -3.55
CA LEU A 145 10.03 0.90 -2.60
C LEU A 145 8.73 0.15 -2.26
N ALA A 146 7.64 0.90 -2.05
CA ALA A 146 6.32 0.33 -1.78
C ALA A 146 5.82 -0.55 -2.94
N PHE A 147 6.03 -0.09 -4.18
CA PHE A 147 5.67 -0.86 -5.36
C PHE A 147 6.56 -2.09 -5.51
N ALA A 148 7.88 -1.97 -5.34
CA ALA A 148 8.81 -3.07 -5.49
C ALA A 148 8.54 -4.22 -4.50
N LEU A 149 8.08 -3.91 -3.30
CA LEU A 149 7.68 -4.93 -2.31
C LEU A 149 6.27 -5.48 -2.52
N SER A 150 5.38 -4.71 -3.16
CA SER A 150 4.03 -5.18 -3.53
C SER A 150 4.07 -6.09 -4.76
N TYR A 151 5.00 -5.82 -5.70
CA TYR A 151 5.14 -6.51 -6.98
C TYR A 151 6.60 -6.91 -7.27
N PRO A 152 7.20 -7.81 -6.47
CA PRO A 152 8.62 -8.14 -6.57
C PRO A 152 9.03 -8.82 -7.87
N ASP A 153 8.09 -9.55 -8.50
CA ASP A 153 8.32 -10.30 -9.74
C ASP A 153 7.93 -9.51 -11.00
N MET A 154 7.42 -8.29 -10.87
CA MET A 154 7.21 -7.44 -12.04
C MET A 154 8.55 -7.06 -12.67
N GLU A 155 8.60 -7.04 -14.00
CA GLU A 155 9.78 -6.71 -14.77
C GLU A 155 9.67 -5.31 -15.36
N VAL A 156 10.74 -4.54 -15.23
CA VAL A 156 10.89 -3.24 -15.87
C VAL A 156 12.06 -3.32 -16.84
N LEU A 157 11.84 -2.85 -18.07
CA LEU A 157 12.84 -2.86 -19.13
C LEU A 157 13.81 -1.70 -18.93
N LEU A 158 15.01 -1.99 -18.43
CA LEU A 158 16.10 -1.03 -18.37
C LEU A 158 16.54 -0.67 -19.79
N TRP A 159 16.56 0.62 -20.11
CA TRP A 159 16.84 1.15 -21.45
C TRP A 159 15.98 0.53 -22.57
N PHE A 160 14.78 0.04 -22.23
CA PHE A 160 13.91 -0.69 -23.15
C PHE A 160 14.50 -2.01 -23.70
N ILE A 161 15.60 -2.51 -23.14
CA ILE A 161 16.30 -3.71 -23.62
C ILE A 161 16.35 -4.80 -22.55
N ILE A 162 16.77 -4.49 -21.33
CA ILE A 162 17.07 -5.51 -20.31
C ILE A 162 15.92 -5.61 -19.30
N PRO A 163 15.16 -6.73 -19.25
CA PRO A 163 14.13 -6.91 -18.23
C PRO A 163 14.78 -7.16 -16.87
N ILE A 164 14.51 -6.27 -15.90
CA ILE A 164 14.97 -6.40 -14.53
C ILE A 164 13.77 -6.50 -13.60
N LYS A 165 13.77 -7.52 -12.73
CA LYS A 165 12.72 -7.69 -11.73
C LYS A 165 12.84 -6.62 -10.64
N MET A 166 11.70 -6.11 -10.20
CA MET A 166 11.61 -5.06 -9.19
C MET A 166 12.31 -5.42 -7.87
N LYS A 167 12.32 -6.70 -7.47
CA LYS A 167 13.06 -7.15 -6.28
C LYS A 167 14.56 -6.84 -6.33
N TRP A 168 15.19 -6.96 -7.50
CA TRP A 168 16.61 -6.65 -7.66
C TRP A 168 16.86 -5.16 -7.57
N MET A 169 15.96 -4.35 -8.16
CA MET A 169 16.05 -2.91 -8.06
C MET A 169 15.86 -2.41 -6.62
N ALA A 170 14.97 -3.03 -5.85
CA ALA A 170 14.80 -2.72 -4.42
C ALA A 170 16.06 -3.03 -3.60
N ILE A 171 16.72 -4.17 -3.88
CA ILE A 171 17.98 -4.54 -3.21
C ILE A 171 19.08 -3.54 -3.58
N LEU A 172 19.27 -3.25 -4.87
CA LEU A 172 20.24 -2.26 -5.34
C LEU A 172 20.01 -0.91 -4.66
N TYR A 173 18.75 -0.47 -4.64
CA TYR A 173 18.37 0.77 -3.99
C TYR A 173 18.68 0.77 -2.47
N ALA A 174 18.37 -0.31 -1.76
CA ALA A 174 18.69 -0.44 -0.34
C ALA A 174 20.21 -0.37 -0.09
N VAL A 175 21.02 -1.00 -0.95
CA VAL A 175 22.49 -0.93 -0.87
C VAL A 175 22.99 0.50 -1.10
N ILE A 176 22.48 1.19 -2.11
CA ILE A 176 22.84 2.60 -2.41
C ILE A 176 22.52 3.49 -1.22
N VAL A 177 21.33 3.36 -0.64
CA VAL A 177 20.92 4.16 0.52
C VAL A 177 21.80 3.92 1.73
N VAL A 178 22.11 2.66 2.06
CA VAL A 178 22.98 2.33 3.19
C VAL A 178 24.38 2.91 2.96
N TYR A 179 24.90 2.80 1.74
CA TYR A 179 26.18 3.40 1.37
C TYR A 179 26.17 4.92 1.51
N ASP A 180 25.12 5.59 1.02
CA ASP A 180 24.98 7.05 1.11
C ASP A 180 24.90 7.53 2.56
N ILE A 181 24.12 6.85 3.40
CA ILE A 181 24.05 7.15 4.84
C ILE A 181 25.44 7.05 5.47
N PHE A 182 26.16 5.96 5.20
CA PHE A 182 27.50 5.76 5.76
C PHE A 182 28.50 6.82 5.28
N LYS A 183 28.44 7.16 3.98
CA LYS A 183 29.25 8.23 3.38
C LYS A 183 28.94 9.58 4.02
N TYR A 184 27.67 9.93 4.19
CA TYR A 184 27.26 11.20 4.79
C TYR A 184 27.72 11.32 6.25
N VAL A 185 27.60 10.24 7.03
CA VAL A 185 28.09 10.21 8.41
C VAL A 185 29.61 10.38 8.46
N ARG A 186 30.37 9.71 7.60
CA ARG A 186 31.84 9.81 7.55
C ARG A 186 32.33 11.23 7.20
N VAL A 187 31.63 11.92 6.31
CA VAL A 187 31.99 13.29 5.88
C VAL A 187 31.46 14.36 6.85
N GLY A 188 30.73 13.96 7.91
CA GLY A 188 30.10 14.89 8.86
C GLY A 188 28.81 15.55 8.35
N ALA A 189 28.36 15.21 7.13
CA ALA A 189 27.15 15.71 6.51
C ALA A 189 25.90 14.86 6.87
N TRP A 190 25.79 14.47 8.15
CA TRP A 190 24.73 13.57 8.64
C TRP A 190 23.31 14.10 8.35
N PHE A 191 23.14 15.41 8.21
CA PHE A 191 21.86 16.05 7.91
C PHE A 191 21.27 15.61 6.56
N MET A 192 22.10 15.22 5.58
CA MET A 192 21.65 14.68 4.28
C MET A 192 20.98 13.30 4.41
N ALA A 193 21.22 12.58 5.52
CA ALA A 193 20.57 11.29 5.77
C ALA A 193 19.15 11.44 6.33
N VAL A 194 18.77 12.58 6.90
CA VAL A 194 17.45 12.76 7.54
C VAL A 194 16.27 12.61 6.57
N PRO A 195 16.28 13.20 5.36
CA PRO A 195 15.21 13.01 4.38
C PRO A 195 15.06 11.54 3.93
N ILE A 196 16.20 10.84 3.79
CA ILE A 196 16.24 9.41 3.47
C ILE A 196 15.54 8.63 4.59
N VAL A 197 15.95 8.84 5.84
CA VAL A 197 15.36 8.17 7.01
C VAL A 197 13.87 8.50 7.13
N ALA A 198 13.45 9.75 6.91
CA ALA A 198 12.05 10.14 6.94
C ALA A 198 11.22 9.40 5.88
N SER A 199 11.74 9.24 4.66
CA SER A 199 11.06 8.49 3.60
C SER A 199 10.95 6.98 3.90
N LEU A 200 12.00 6.39 4.48
CA LEU A 200 11.99 5.00 4.92
C LEU A 200 11.03 4.80 6.10
N LEU A 201 10.99 5.72 7.06
CA LEU A 201 10.04 5.67 8.17
C LEU A 201 8.59 5.73 7.68
N ASN A 202 8.27 6.64 6.74
CA ASN A 202 6.94 6.68 6.12
C ASN A 202 6.60 5.32 5.49
N PHE A 203 7.53 4.74 4.74
CA PHE A 203 7.37 3.42 4.16
C PHE A 203 7.15 2.33 5.21
N ILE A 204 7.99 2.25 6.24
CA ILE A 204 7.94 1.21 7.28
C ILE A 204 6.64 1.31 8.08
N ILE A 205 6.25 2.51 8.52
CA ILE A 205 5.01 2.72 9.29
C ILE A 205 3.80 2.29 8.48
N PHE A 206 3.75 2.67 7.20
CA PHE A 206 2.63 2.31 6.35
C PHE A 206 2.63 0.83 6.00
N PHE A 207 3.79 0.25 5.71
CA PHE A 207 3.94 -1.18 5.40
C PHE A 207 3.56 -2.05 6.61
N LEU A 208 4.02 -1.73 7.82
CA LEU A 208 3.60 -2.43 9.03
C LEU A 208 2.13 -2.20 9.38
N GLY A 209 1.61 -0.99 9.12
CA GLY A 209 0.20 -0.65 9.35
C GLY A 209 -0.78 -1.35 8.39
N THR A 210 -0.35 -1.63 7.15
CA THR A 210 -1.18 -2.25 6.09
C THR A 210 -0.92 -3.74 5.89
N ARG A 211 0.26 -4.27 6.22
CA ARG A 211 0.62 -5.67 5.95
C ARG A 211 -0.26 -6.63 6.71
N ASP A 212 -1.17 -7.26 6.00
CA ASP A 212 -2.25 -8.03 6.56
C ASP A 212 -1.72 -9.29 7.27
N MET A 213 -1.85 -9.31 8.59
CA MET A 213 -1.71 -10.51 9.43
C MET A 213 -3.05 -11.26 9.50
N SER A 214 -4.05 -10.91 8.66
CA SER A 214 -5.34 -11.61 8.58
C SER A 214 -5.22 -13.08 8.20
N ARG A 215 -4.07 -13.52 7.65
CA ARG A 215 -3.79 -14.95 7.51
C ARG A 215 -3.90 -15.68 8.86
N TYR A 216 -3.79 -14.95 9.98
CA TYR A 216 -3.92 -15.39 11.36
C TYR A 216 -4.99 -14.58 12.13
N ASN A 217 -6.14 -14.25 11.52
CA ASN A 217 -7.26 -13.73 12.31
C ASN A 217 -7.95 -14.91 13.06
N PRO A 218 -7.77 -15.05 14.39
CA PRO A 218 -8.25 -16.21 15.12
C PRO A 218 -9.78 -16.34 15.06
N LYS A 219 -10.50 -15.24 14.84
CA LYS A 219 -11.97 -15.27 14.68
C LYS A 219 -12.40 -15.88 13.35
N GLU A 220 -11.70 -15.60 12.25
CA GLU A 220 -11.99 -16.20 10.94
C GLU A 220 -11.52 -17.65 10.85
N VAL A 221 -10.36 -17.96 11.44
CA VAL A 221 -9.89 -19.34 11.61
C VAL A 221 -10.87 -20.13 12.46
N LYS A 222 -11.35 -19.59 13.59
CA LYS A 222 -12.37 -20.21 14.43
C LYS A 222 -13.71 -20.35 13.71
N ARG A 223 -14.10 -19.40 12.84
CA ARG A 223 -15.31 -19.51 12.00
C ARG A 223 -15.16 -20.61 10.95
N LYS A 224 -14.02 -20.66 10.24
CA LYS A 224 -13.71 -21.73 9.27
C LYS A 224 -13.61 -23.10 9.94
N GLN A 225 -13.01 -23.19 11.13
CA GLN A 225 -12.92 -24.43 11.90
C GLN A 225 -14.29 -24.86 12.44
N LYS A 226 -15.12 -23.94 12.95
CA LYS A 226 -16.51 -24.24 13.34
C LYS A 226 -17.33 -24.75 12.16
N PHE A 227 -17.22 -24.09 11.01
CA PHE A 227 -17.88 -24.52 9.77
C PHE A 227 -17.36 -25.90 9.31
N LYS A 228 -16.04 -26.11 9.30
CA LYS A 228 -15.43 -27.41 8.94
C LYS A 228 -15.83 -28.52 9.91
N LYS A 229 -15.93 -28.25 11.22
CA LYS A 229 -16.37 -29.21 12.24
C LYS A 229 -17.86 -29.54 12.13
N ALA A 230 -18.71 -28.54 11.88
CA ALA A 230 -20.14 -28.74 11.62
C ALA A 230 -20.39 -29.54 10.33
N MET A 231 -19.57 -29.33 9.29
CA MET A 231 -19.66 -30.05 8.02
C MET A 231 -19.00 -31.44 8.06
N ALA A 232 -18.05 -31.68 8.97
CA ALA A 232 -17.39 -32.98 9.13
C ALA A 232 -18.29 -34.00 9.84
N GLY A 233 -19.12 -33.56 10.81
CA GLY A 233 -20.05 -34.44 11.52
C GLY A 233 -21.17 -35.02 10.64
N SER A 234 -21.51 -34.35 9.54
CA SER A 234 -22.62 -34.74 8.65
C SER A 234 -22.22 -35.53 7.40
N ARG A 235 -20.92 -35.67 7.10
CA ARG A 235 -20.43 -36.13 5.77
C ARG A 235 -19.62 -37.41 5.76
N VAL A 236 -19.33 -37.99 6.92
CA VAL A 236 -18.55 -39.24 7.01
C VAL A 236 -19.49 -40.41 7.23
N ASN A 237 -19.46 -41.39 6.33
CA ASN A 237 -20.18 -42.65 6.51
C ASN A 237 -19.36 -43.56 7.47
N PRO A 238 -19.90 -43.95 8.65
CA PRO A 238 -19.16 -44.76 9.62
C PRO A 238 -18.73 -46.14 9.13
N SER A 239 -19.39 -46.70 8.11
CA SER A 239 -19.14 -48.05 7.61
C SER A 239 -18.07 -48.14 6.51
N THR A 240 -17.90 -47.10 5.69
CA THR A 240 -17.02 -47.13 4.50
C THR A 240 -15.89 -46.11 4.53
N GLY A 241 -15.89 -45.15 5.46
CA GLY A 241 -14.85 -44.11 5.56
C GLY A 241 -14.83 -43.10 4.40
N SER A 242 -15.73 -43.24 3.42
CA SER A 242 -15.88 -42.33 2.30
C SER A 242 -16.62 -41.06 2.72
N VAL A 243 -16.13 -39.91 2.23
CA VAL A 243 -16.75 -38.60 2.46
C VAL A 243 -17.85 -38.40 1.42
N ALA A 244 -19.10 -38.66 1.79
CA ALA A 244 -20.26 -38.34 0.96
C ALA A 244 -20.53 -36.83 1.00
N LYS A 245 -20.81 -36.20 -0.15
CA LYS A 245 -21.19 -34.78 -0.21
C LYS A 245 -22.56 -34.55 0.41
N HIS A 246 -23.48 -35.51 0.24
CA HIS A 246 -24.87 -35.46 0.68
C HIS A 246 -25.25 -36.62 1.60
N LYS A 247 -26.00 -36.32 2.67
CA LYS A 247 -26.49 -37.30 3.66
C LYS A 247 -27.83 -36.87 4.24
N CYS A 248 -28.81 -37.78 4.26
CA CYS A 248 -30.11 -37.52 4.86
C CYS A 248 -30.03 -37.51 6.40
N ALA A 249 -30.60 -36.48 7.03
CA ALA A 249 -30.62 -36.30 8.48
C ALA A 249 -31.51 -37.31 9.24
N ILE A 250 -32.47 -37.96 8.58
CA ILE A 250 -33.40 -38.94 9.21
C ILE A 250 -32.90 -40.36 9.03
N CYS A 251 -32.73 -40.82 7.78
CA CYS A 251 -32.40 -42.21 7.49
C CYS A 251 -30.90 -42.48 7.33
N GLY A 252 -30.06 -41.43 7.31
CA GLY A 252 -28.62 -41.57 7.20
C GLY A 252 -28.08 -42.00 5.83
N ARG A 253 -28.95 -42.30 4.85
CA ARG A 253 -28.56 -42.63 3.47
C ARG A 253 -27.76 -41.50 2.84
N THR A 254 -26.78 -41.87 2.04
CA THR A 254 -25.86 -40.98 1.34
C THR A 254 -25.98 -41.15 -0.17
N GLU A 255 -25.44 -40.20 -0.94
CA GLU A 255 -25.36 -40.27 -2.42
C GLU A 255 -24.60 -41.51 -2.94
N LEU A 256 -23.82 -42.17 -2.07
CA LEU A 256 -23.06 -43.37 -2.42
C LEU A 256 -23.90 -44.65 -2.30
N ASP A 257 -25.01 -44.62 -1.57
CA ASP A 257 -25.85 -45.80 -1.34
C ASP A 257 -26.84 -46.04 -2.50
N ASN A 258 -27.27 -44.97 -3.18
CA ASN A 258 -28.08 -45.04 -4.39
C ASN A 258 -27.89 -43.76 -5.25
N PRO A 259 -27.41 -43.87 -6.51
CA PRO A 259 -27.14 -42.74 -7.39
C PRO A 259 -28.37 -41.88 -7.74
N ASP A 260 -29.58 -42.44 -7.66
CA ASP A 260 -30.81 -41.78 -8.10
C ASP A 260 -31.47 -40.93 -6.99
N LEU A 261 -30.91 -40.93 -5.77
CA LEU A 261 -31.45 -40.16 -4.65
C LEU A 261 -31.05 -38.68 -4.73
N GLU A 262 -32.06 -37.79 -4.84
CA GLU A 262 -31.84 -36.36 -4.68
C GLU A 262 -31.91 -35.93 -3.21
N PHE A 263 -31.01 -35.04 -2.82
CA PHE A 263 -30.96 -34.43 -1.49
C PHE A 263 -31.29 -32.95 -1.58
N ARG A 264 -32.21 -32.48 -0.71
CA ARG A 264 -32.64 -31.07 -0.66
C ARG A 264 -32.67 -30.55 0.77
N PHE A 265 -32.50 -29.23 0.91
CA PHE A 265 -32.63 -28.55 2.20
C PHE A 265 -34.07 -28.13 2.44
N CYS A 266 -34.52 -28.24 3.69
CA CYS A 266 -35.78 -27.66 4.11
C CYS A 266 -35.59 -26.19 4.50
N SER A 267 -36.32 -25.27 3.86
CA SER A 267 -36.26 -23.83 4.14
C SER A 267 -36.83 -23.43 5.50
N LYS A 268 -37.62 -24.29 6.14
CA LYS A 268 -38.27 -24.04 7.44
C LYS A 268 -37.47 -24.58 8.64
N CYS A 269 -36.46 -25.41 8.41
CA CYS A 269 -35.62 -25.97 9.47
C CYS A 269 -34.44 -25.05 9.80
N ASN A 270 -34.13 -24.92 11.08
CA ASN A 270 -32.95 -24.19 11.54
C ASN A 270 -31.71 -25.09 11.47
N GLY A 271 -30.78 -24.75 10.57
CA GLY A 271 -29.51 -25.47 10.38
C GLY A 271 -29.35 -26.08 8.98
N ASN A 272 -28.17 -26.62 8.70
CA ASN A 272 -27.83 -27.19 7.39
C ASN A 272 -28.16 -28.70 7.33
N TYR A 273 -29.43 -29.05 7.51
CA TYR A 273 -29.90 -30.43 7.42
C TYR A 273 -30.40 -30.74 6.00
N GLU A 274 -29.83 -31.77 5.37
CA GLU A 274 -30.27 -32.28 4.07
C GLU A 274 -31.23 -33.47 4.28
N TYR A 275 -32.24 -33.56 3.43
CA TYR A 275 -33.24 -34.65 3.44
C TYR A 275 -33.30 -35.27 2.04
N CYS A 276 -33.44 -36.60 1.98
CA CYS A 276 -33.74 -37.29 0.73
C CYS A 276 -35.20 -37.02 0.32
N GLN A 277 -35.54 -37.25 -0.95
CA GLN A 277 -36.90 -37.02 -1.48
C GLN A 277 -38.01 -37.61 -0.60
N ASP A 278 -37.83 -38.84 -0.09
CA ASP A 278 -38.80 -39.53 0.78
C ASP A 278 -39.04 -38.84 2.14
N HIS A 279 -38.03 -38.14 2.65
CA HIS A 279 -38.05 -37.52 3.98
C HIS A 279 -38.19 -35.99 3.95
N LEU A 280 -38.15 -35.39 2.76
CA LEU A 280 -38.24 -33.94 2.60
C LEU A 280 -39.61 -33.39 3.06
N PHE A 281 -40.69 -34.15 2.91
CA PHE A 281 -42.05 -33.71 3.25
C PHE A 281 -42.62 -34.34 4.52
N THR A 282 -41.94 -35.34 5.08
CA THR A 282 -42.42 -36.12 6.24
C THR A 282 -41.61 -35.85 7.52
N HIS A 283 -40.58 -35.01 7.45
CA HIS A 283 -39.77 -34.67 8.62
C HIS A 283 -40.47 -33.67 9.54
N THR A 284 -40.21 -33.80 10.84
CA THR A 284 -40.54 -32.77 11.82
C THR A 284 -39.53 -31.62 11.71
N HIS A 285 -40.03 -30.40 11.60
CA HIS A 285 -39.17 -29.23 11.49
C HIS A 285 -38.38 -29.01 12.78
N VAL A 286 -37.06 -29.00 12.65
CA VAL A 286 -36.15 -28.62 13.73
C VAL A 286 -36.16 -27.10 13.82
N LYS A 287 -36.69 -26.56 14.93
CA LYS A 287 -36.76 -25.12 15.22
C LYS A 287 -35.50 -24.62 15.88
#